data_AF-A0A8H7G5U3-F1
#
_entry.id   AF-A0A8H7G5U3-F1
#
_cell.length_a   1.000
_cell.length_b   1.000
_cell.length_c   1.000
_cell.angle_alpha   90.00
_cell.angle_beta   90.00
_cell.angle_gamma   90.00
#
_symmetry.space_group_name_H-M   'P 1'
#
loop_
_entity.id
_entity.type
_entity.pdbx_description
1 polymer ?
#
loop_
_entity_poly.entity_id
_entity_poly.type
_entity_poly.pdbx_seq_one_letter_code
_entity_poly.pdbx_strand_id
1 'polypeptide(L)'
;MQCFNMANDLAVLVTWGAFLVDGNHLTNLMSIGQKSTETGANPPAPAIVGGLDTHGVFEGDASTTRGDFYFGDNYSFNETLFEVFLNKSASYGGGKYNASAAAEVRWARIQDSLTRNPNFTFTTPRYFTAYAESVFPYRFFVDGRDSSTALNLTVARGFFQDNHFPTDFYRRSGSFGLLDVGIDIFGLEAAHPISPGYNVGAGNYIVDSADPGFSEGLCYLYTKHANVTVPSLYPNPTGALRTALKQNLATFYGAVETINSCTQVFPYGQ
;
A
#
# COMPACT_ATOMS: atom_id res chain seq x y z
N MET A 1 -10.90 10.60 -1.79
CA MET A 1 -11.26 12.00 -1.46
C MET A 1 -12.71 12.16 -0.99
N GLN A 2 -13.73 11.87 -1.81
CA GLN A 2 -15.13 12.16 -1.43
C GLN A 2 -15.66 11.33 -0.25
N CYS A 3 -15.40 10.02 -0.22
CA CYS A 3 -16.00 9.13 0.80
C CYS A 3 -15.21 9.04 2.12
N PHE A 4 -13.92 9.33 2.09
CA PHE A 4 -13.02 9.16 3.25
C PHE A 4 -12.21 10.41 3.62
N ASN A 5 -12.31 11.48 2.84
CA ASN A 5 -11.53 12.72 3.03
C ASN A 5 -9.99 12.53 3.04
N MET A 6 -9.51 11.48 2.36
CA MET A 6 -8.10 11.36 1.94
C MET A 6 -7.73 12.57 1.09
N ALA A 7 -6.62 13.23 1.45
CA ALA A 7 -6.09 14.39 0.75
C ALA A 7 -5.67 14.06 -0.69
N ASN A 8 -5.52 15.09 -1.53
CA ASN A 8 -5.19 14.91 -2.93
C ASN A 8 -3.78 14.32 -3.13
N ASP A 9 -2.78 14.82 -2.39
CA ASP A 9 -1.39 14.35 -2.45
C ASP A 9 -1.28 12.83 -2.19
N LEU A 10 -1.88 12.35 -1.10
CA LEU A 10 -1.92 10.93 -0.76
C LEU A 10 -2.73 10.13 -1.78
N ALA A 11 -3.88 10.65 -2.22
CA ALA A 11 -4.73 9.97 -3.21
C ALA A 11 -4.01 9.83 -4.57
N VAL A 12 -3.30 10.85 -5.03
CA VAL A 12 -2.50 10.82 -6.26
C VAL A 12 -1.37 9.81 -6.11
N LEU A 13 -0.62 9.81 -4.99
CA LEU A 13 0.47 8.87 -4.75
C LEU A 13 0.00 7.42 -4.84
N VAL A 14 -1.04 7.04 -4.08
CA VAL A 14 -1.49 5.64 -4.03
C VAL A 14 -2.18 5.21 -5.32
N THR A 15 -2.98 6.08 -5.94
CA THR A 15 -3.71 5.74 -7.17
C THR A 15 -2.75 5.56 -8.33
N TRP A 16 -1.81 6.49 -8.52
CA TRP A 16 -0.88 6.41 -9.63
C TRP A 16 0.26 5.44 -9.39
N GLY A 17 0.67 5.22 -8.13
CA GLY A 17 1.59 4.14 -7.78
C GLY A 17 1.03 2.76 -8.14
N ALA A 18 -0.26 2.50 -7.89
CA ALA A 18 -0.91 1.28 -8.34
C ALA A 18 -1.13 1.25 -9.86
N PHE A 19 -1.67 2.34 -10.42
CA PHE A 19 -2.02 2.40 -11.84
C PHE A 19 -0.80 2.22 -12.76
N LEU A 20 0.36 2.71 -12.36
CA LEU A 20 1.61 2.57 -13.11
C LEU A 20 2.08 1.13 -13.31
N VAL A 21 1.66 0.20 -12.45
CA VAL A 21 2.08 -1.21 -12.49
C VAL A 21 0.95 -2.16 -12.85
N ASP A 22 -0.30 -1.84 -12.48
CA ASP A 22 -1.46 -2.71 -12.63
C ASP A 22 -2.54 -2.19 -13.60
N GLY A 23 -2.47 -0.91 -13.97
CA GLY A 23 -3.41 -0.26 -14.87
C GLY A 23 -3.08 -0.45 -16.35
N ASN A 24 -4.08 -0.30 -17.21
CA ASN A 24 -3.88 -0.23 -18.65
C ASN A 24 -3.71 1.22 -19.08
N HIS A 25 -2.48 1.60 -19.45
CA HIS A 25 -2.13 2.95 -19.87
C HIS A 25 -2.82 3.43 -21.15
N LEU A 26 -3.31 2.53 -22.01
CA LEU A 26 -3.95 2.91 -23.28
C LEU A 26 -5.44 3.18 -23.11
N THR A 27 -6.10 2.50 -22.17
CA THR A 27 -7.54 2.66 -21.91
C THR A 27 -7.83 3.54 -20.69
N ASN A 28 -6.81 3.81 -19.86
CA ASN A 28 -6.95 4.51 -18.60
C ASN A 28 -7.87 3.79 -17.60
N LEU A 29 -7.83 2.45 -17.59
CA LEU A 29 -8.64 1.59 -16.72
C LEU A 29 -7.77 0.68 -15.86
N MET A 30 -8.20 0.41 -14.63
CA MET A 30 -7.55 -0.52 -13.71
C MET A 30 -8.61 -1.31 -12.94
N SER A 31 -8.38 -2.60 -12.74
CA SER A 31 -9.20 -3.43 -11.86
C SER A 31 -8.76 -3.23 -10.40
N ILE A 32 -9.72 -3.11 -9.48
CA ILE A 32 -9.46 -3.04 -8.03
C ILE A 32 -9.31 -4.43 -7.38
N GLY A 33 -9.26 -5.49 -8.19
CA GLY A 33 -8.97 -6.86 -7.77
C GLY A 33 -8.31 -7.61 -8.92
N GLN A 34 -8.79 -8.82 -9.22
CA GLN A 34 -8.24 -9.69 -10.25
C GLN A 34 -8.16 -9.08 -11.66
N LYS A 35 -7.30 -9.67 -12.49
CA LYS A 35 -7.13 -9.33 -13.90
C LYS A 35 -8.45 -9.48 -14.64
N SER A 36 -8.80 -8.48 -15.44
CA SER A 36 -10.05 -8.43 -16.19
C SER A 36 -9.85 -7.95 -17.62
N THR A 37 -10.59 -8.51 -18.57
CA THR A 37 -10.62 -8.05 -19.96
C THR A 37 -11.30 -6.69 -20.12
N GLU A 38 -12.04 -6.24 -19.11
CA GLU A 38 -12.70 -4.92 -19.10
C GLU A 38 -11.70 -3.75 -19.08
N THR A 39 -10.43 -4.00 -18.71
CA THR A 39 -9.37 -2.98 -18.82
C THR A 39 -8.82 -2.85 -20.24
N GLY A 40 -9.26 -3.68 -21.18
CA GLY A 40 -8.88 -3.65 -22.59
C GLY A 40 -7.71 -4.56 -22.95
N ALA A 41 -7.23 -4.45 -24.20
CA ALA A 41 -6.12 -5.25 -24.69
C ALA A 41 -4.82 -4.91 -23.95
N ASN A 42 -4.12 -5.94 -23.47
CA ASN A 42 -2.87 -5.75 -22.73
C ASN A 42 -1.76 -5.26 -23.67
N PRO A 43 -0.85 -4.40 -23.17
CA PRO A 43 0.42 -4.13 -23.82
C PRO A 43 1.30 -5.40 -23.84
N PRO A 44 2.37 -5.42 -24.66
CA PRO A 44 3.31 -6.54 -24.70
C PRO A 44 3.95 -6.83 -23.34
N ALA A 45 4.28 -8.10 -23.09
CA ALA A 45 5.08 -8.51 -21.94
C ALA A 45 6.41 -7.71 -21.88
N PRO A 46 6.95 -7.43 -20.69
CA PRO A 46 6.59 -8.00 -19.38
C PRO A 46 5.45 -7.28 -18.63
N ALA A 47 4.77 -6.33 -19.26
CA ALA A 47 3.63 -5.65 -18.63
C ALA A 47 2.52 -6.62 -18.20
N ILE A 48 2.03 -6.45 -16.97
CA ILE A 48 1.09 -7.40 -16.36
C ILE A 48 -0.35 -6.95 -16.57
N VAL A 49 -0.68 -5.68 -16.25
CA VAL A 49 -2.05 -5.13 -16.25
C VAL A 49 -3.00 -6.08 -15.50
N GLY A 50 -2.60 -6.49 -14.32
CA GLY A 50 -3.25 -7.57 -13.58
C GLY A 50 -4.31 -7.10 -12.60
N GLY A 51 -4.45 -5.78 -12.38
CA GLY A 51 -5.25 -5.25 -11.28
C GLY A 51 -4.59 -5.45 -9.92
N LEU A 52 -5.25 -4.98 -8.86
CA LEU A 52 -4.66 -4.92 -7.51
C LEU A 52 -4.38 -6.29 -6.86
N ASP A 53 -4.87 -7.40 -7.41
CA ASP A 53 -4.50 -8.75 -6.90
C ASP A 53 -3.09 -9.18 -7.37
N THR A 54 -2.43 -8.39 -8.23
CA THR A 54 -1.09 -8.69 -8.73
C THR A 54 -0.04 -8.59 -7.63
N HIS A 55 0.51 -9.73 -7.26
CA HIS A 55 1.54 -9.79 -6.23
C HIS A 55 2.86 -9.14 -6.65
N GLY A 56 3.47 -8.40 -5.73
CA GLY A 56 4.86 -7.94 -5.81
C GLY A 56 5.06 -6.60 -6.54
N VAL A 57 3.99 -5.96 -7.02
CA VAL A 57 4.07 -4.64 -7.69
C VAL A 57 3.40 -3.52 -6.89
N PHE A 58 2.23 -3.79 -6.31
CA PHE A 58 1.56 -2.94 -5.33
C PHE A 58 1.11 -3.76 -4.12
N GLU A 59 0.35 -4.84 -4.36
CA GLU A 59 0.07 -5.86 -3.35
C GLU A 59 1.36 -6.55 -2.92
N GLY A 60 1.44 -6.91 -1.64
CA GLY A 60 2.56 -7.67 -1.12
C GLY A 60 2.31 -8.25 0.26
N ASP A 61 3.31 -8.99 0.73
CA ASP A 61 3.22 -9.80 1.95
C ASP A 61 2.94 -9.00 3.23
N ALA A 62 2.61 -9.70 4.30
CA ALA A 62 2.28 -9.15 5.61
C ALA A 62 1.07 -8.21 5.59
N SER A 63 0.08 -8.47 4.73
CA SER A 63 -1.20 -7.75 4.75
C SER A 63 -1.96 -7.99 6.06
N THR A 64 -2.72 -7.00 6.54
CA THR A 64 -3.38 -7.04 7.86
C THR A 64 -4.45 -8.13 7.96
N THR A 65 -5.28 -8.26 6.92
CA THR A 65 -6.43 -9.19 6.90
C THR A 65 -6.46 -10.11 5.68
N ARG A 66 -5.38 -10.10 4.87
CA ARG A 66 -5.19 -10.91 3.66
C ARG A 66 -3.95 -11.77 3.82
N GLY A 67 -3.97 -12.97 3.25
CA GLY A 67 -2.83 -13.87 3.26
C GLY A 67 -1.69 -13.37 2.38
N ASP A 68 -0.49 -13.90 2.59
CA ASP A 68 0.61 -13.71 1.64
C ASP A 68 0.34 -14.55 0.38
N PHE A 69 0.74 -14.05 -0.79
CA PHE A 69 0.56 -14.73 -2.07
C PHE A 69 1.13 -16.15 -2.09
N TYR A 70 2.23 -16.38 -1.36
CA TYR A 70 2.82 -17.71 -1.21
C TYR A 70 1.83 -18.78 -0.72
N PHE A 71 0.82 -18.40 0.08
CA PHE A 71 -0.20 -19.32 0.60
C PHE A 71 -1.41 -19.49 -0.34
N GLY A 72 -1.43 -18.81 -1.49
CA GLY A 72 -2.36 -19.04 -2.60
C GLY A 72 -3.51 -18.05 -2.74
N ASP A 73 -3.82 -17.25 -1.71
CA ASP A 73 -4.86 -16.21 -1.76
C ASP A 73 -4.40 -14.94 -1.02
N ASN A 74 -4.14 -13.90 -1.80
CA ASN A 74 -3.65 -12.59 -1.35
C ASN A 74 -4.72 -11.49 -1.32
N TYR A 75 -5.99 -11.80 -1.64
CA TYR A 75 -7.02 -10.78 -1.81
C TYR A 75 -8.28 -11.02 -0.95
N SER A 76 -8.63 -12.27 -0.66
CA SER A 76 -9.81 -12.58 0.15
C SER A 76 -9.62 -12.16 1.61
N PHE A 77 -10.72 -11.75 2.24
CA PHE A 77 -10.75 -11.57 3.69
C PHE A 77 -10.42 -12.90 4.39
N ASN A 78 -9.49 -12.85 5.34
CA ASN A 78 -9.05 -14.00 6.10
C ASN A 78 -9.45 -13.85 7.59
N GLU A 79 -10.40 -14.68 8.04
CA GLU A 79 -10.92 -14.64 9.41
C GLU A 79 -9.82 -14.85 10.46
N THR A 80 -8.90 -15.79 10.25
CA THR A 80 -7.81 -16.06 11.19
C THR A 80 -6.90 -14.85 11.38
N LEU A 81 -6.61 -14.12 10.30
CA LEU A 81 -5.83 -12.88 10.38
C LEU A 81 -6.64 -11.74 11.02
N PHE A 82 -7.95 -11.69 10.77
CA PHE A 82 -8.81 -10.72 11.45
C PHE A 82 -8.91 -11.01 12.96
N GLU A 83 -8.89 -12.27 13.40
CA GLU A 83 -8.78 -12.61 14.82
C GLU A 83 -7.46 -12.11 15.45
N VAL A 84 -6.35 -12.13 14.72
CA VAL A 84 -5.10 -11.47 15.18
C VAL A 84 -5.34 -9.96 15.36
N PHE A 85 -6.02 -9.31 14.40
CA PHE A 85 -6.39 -7.90 14.49
C PHE A 85 -7.26 -7.59 15.71
N LEU A 86 -8.28 -8.41 15.99
CA LEU A 86 -9.16 -8.28 17.16
C LEU A 86 -8.38 -8.46 18.46
N ASN A 87 -7.57 -9.52 18.56
CA ASN A 87 -6.77 -9.83 19.75
C ASN A 87 -5.78 -8.73 20.09
N LYS A 88 -5.02 -8.23 19.10
CA LYS A 88 -4.09 -7.11 19.32
C LYS A 88 -4.81 -5.82 19.69
N SER A 89 -5.98 -5.57 19.12
CA SER A 89 -6.82 -4.42 19.50
C SER A 89 -7.32 -4.53 20.94
N ALA A 90 -7.71 -5.72 21.39
CA ALA A 90 -8.11 -5.96 22.77
C ALA A 90 -6.93 -5.75 23.75
N SER A 91 -5.76 -6.31 23.44
CA SER A 91 -4.60 -6.25 24.34
C SER A 91 -3.89 -4.90 24.37
N TYR A 92 -3.84 -4.17 23.26
CA TYR A 92 -3.00 -2.97 23.12
C TYR A 92 -3.77 -1.70 22.76
N GLY A 93 -5.02 -1.83 22.30
CA GLY A 93 -5.86 -0.71 21.90
C GLY A 93 -7.08 -0.47 22.79
N GLY A 94 -7.16 -1.15 23.95
CA GLY A 94 -8.31 -1.02 24.86
C GLY A 94 -9.63 -1.49 24.25
N GLY A 95 -9.58 -2.53 23.40
CA GLY A 95 -10.77 -3.06 22.71
C GLY A 95 -11.14 -2.32 21.42
N LYS A 96 -10.29 -1.41 20.95
CA LYS A 96 -10.43 -0.69 19.67
C LYS A 96 -9.13 -0.79 18.86
N TYR A 97 -9.22 -0.60 17.55
CA TYR A 97 -8.03 -0.49 16.71
C TYR A 97 -7.56 0.97 16.64
N ASN A 98 -6.43 1.27 17.27
CA ASN A 98 -5.78 2.59 17.29
C ASN A 98 -4.29 2.42 16.93
N ALA A 99 -3.50 3.50 17.03
CA ALA A 99 -2.07 3.46 16.68
C ALA A 99 -1.28 2.36 17.44
N SER A 100 -1.55 2.16 18.74
CA SER A 100 -0.89 1.12 19.54
C SER A 100 -1.24 -0.28 19.08
N ALA A 101 -2.52 -0.55 18.80
CA ALA A 101 -2.94 -1.82 18.22
C ALA A 101 -2.37 -2.03 16.81
N ALA A 102 -2.31 -0.97 15.99
CA ALA A 102 -1.80 -1.01 14.63
C ALA A 102 -0.33 -1.43 14.57
N ALA A 103 0.52 -0.88 15.46
CA ALA A 103 1.92 -1.28 15.56
C ALA A 103 2.07 -2.77 15.88
N GLU A 104 1.25 -3.28 16.80
CA GLU A 104 1.27 -4.68 17.23
C GLU A 104 0.72 -5.65 16.19
N VAL A 105 -0.31 -5.24 15.43
CA VAL A 105 -0.82 -6.01 14.29
C VAL A 105 0.23 -6.05 13.19
N ARG A 106 0.78 -4.90 12.78
CA ARG A 106 1.85 -4.80 11.78
C ARG A 106 3.02 -5.71 12.12
N TRP A 107 3.50 -5.65 13.36
CA TRP A 107 4.58 -6.50 13.82
C TRP A 107 4.22 -7.99 13.81
N ALA A 108 3.05 -8.36 14.31
CA ALA A 108 2.60 -9.75 14.27
C ALA A 108 2.52 -10.30 12.84
N ARG A 109 2.06 -9.48 11.87
CA ARG A 109 2.01 -9.87 10.47
C ARG A 109 3.39 -10.05 9.84
N ILE A 110 4.33 -9.17 10.17
CA ILE A 110 5.73 -9.29 9.73
C ILE A 110 6.34 -10.58 10.30
N GLN A 111 6.23 -10.82 11.62
CA GLN A 111 6.77 -12.02 12.28
C GLN A 111 6.21 -13.32 11.71
N ASP A 112 4.91 -13.34 11.42
CA ASP A 112 4.25 -14.49 10.82
C ASP A 112 4.77 -14.78 9.40
N SER A 113 4.94 -13.74 8.59
CA SER A 113 5.46 -13.85 7.22
C SER A 113 6.94 -14.28 7.24
N LEU A 114 7.75 -13.66 8.11
CA LEU A 114 9.14 -14.04 8.37
C LEU A 114 9.27 -15.53 8.71
N THR A 115 8.37 -16.06 9.54
CA THR A 115 8.44 -17.44 10.04
C THR A 115 7.95 -18.46 9.03
N ARG A 116 6.91 -18.14 8.23
CA ARG A 116 6.18 -19.15 7.44
C ARG A 116 6.31 -19.00 5.93
N ASN A 117 6.60 -17.80 5.42
CA ASN A 117 6.69 -17.53 3.99
C ASN A 117 8.18 -17.57 3.57
N PRO A 118 8.65 -18.62 2.86
CA PRO A 118 10.04 -18.72 2.44
C PRO A 118 10.44 -17.68 1.39
N ASN A 119 9.47 -17.04 0.75
CA ASN A 119 9.64 -16.01 -0.26
C ASN A 119 9.16 -14.64 0.23
N PHE A 120 9.06 -14.44 1.55
CA PHE A 120 8.63 -13.18 2.14
C PHE A 120 9.45 -12.01 1.58
N THR A 121 8.78 -11.00 1.04
CA THR A 121 9.42 -9.76 0.60
C THR A 121 8.84 -8.55 1.34
N PHE A 122 9.73 -7.71 1.85
CA PHE A 122 9.36 -6.50 2.59
C PHE A 122 10.28 -5.35 2.23
N THR A 123 10.37 -5.07 0.94
CA THR A 123 11.15 -3.97 0.36
C THR A 123 10.22 -2.90 -0.19
N THR A 124 10.74 -1.70 -0.44
CA THR A 124 10.02 -0.61 -1.12
C THR A 124 9.56 -1.08 -2.52
N PRO A 125 8.31 -0.82 -2.95
CA PRO A 125 7.32 0.05 -2.33
C PRO A 125 6.50 -0.59 -1.20
N ARG A 126 6.44 -1.93 -1.11
CA ARG A 126 5.62 -2.65 -0.11
C ARG A 126 5.97 -2.26 1.32
N TYR A 127 7.27 -2.05 1.60
CA TYR A 127 7.72 -1.56 2.90
C TYR A 127 6.96 -0.30 3.33
N PHE A 128 6.78 0.68 2.44
CA PHE A 128 6.01 1.90 2.77
C PHE A 128 4.51 1.64 2.87
N THR A 129 3.93 0.94 1.89
CA THR A 129 2.47 0.76 1.83
C THR A 129 1.96 -0.09 2.99
N ALA A 130 2.71 -1.10 3.42
CA ALA A 130 2.37 -1.93 4.56
C ALA A 130 2.18 -1.12 5.86
N TYR A 131 3.06 -0.17 6.15
CA TYR A 131 2.87 0.72 7.31
C TYR A 131 1.73 1.71 7.09
N ALA A 132 1.64 2.34 5.90
CA ALA A 132 0.56 3.28 5.58
C ALA A 132 -0.84 2.64 5.72
N GLU A 133 -1.01 1.43 5.21
CA GLU A 133 -2.26 0.67 5.28
C GLU A 133 -2.63 0.27 6.71
N SER A 134 -1.65 0.19 7.62
CA SER A 134 -1.90 -0.06 9.05
C SER A 134 -2.50 1.19 9.73
N VAL A 135 -2.23 2.38 9.18
CA VAL A 135 -2.74 3.68 9.65
C VAL A 135 -4.18 3.92 9.20
N PHE A 136 -4.50 3.53 7.97
CA PHE A 136 -5.77 3.88 7.32
C PHE A 136 -7.03 3.53 8.12
N PRO A 137 -7.17 2.36 8.77
CA PRO A 137 -8.40 2.03 9.47
C PRO A 137 -8.74 3.01 10.61
N TYR A 138 -7.77 3.37 11.45
CA TYR A 138 -8.03 4.28 12.58
C TYR A 138 -8.05 5.76 12.19
N ARG A 139 -7.72 6.08 10.93
CA ARG A 139 -7.80 7.45 10.38
C ARG A 139 -8.99 7.68 9.44
N PHE A 140 -9.40 6.67 8.68
CA PHE A 140 -10.44 6.78 7.65
C PHE A 140 -11.72 6.03 7.97
N PHE A 141 -11.68 4.95 8.77
CA PHE A 141 -12.88 4.15 9.07
C PHE A 141 -13.55 4.55 10.38
N VAL A 142 -12.93 5.43 11.17
CA VAL A 142 -13.56 6.07 12.33
C VAL A 142 -14.57 7.11 11.82
N ASP A 143 -15.79 7.07 12.34
CA ASP A 143 -16.82 8.05 12.02
C ASP A 143 -16.30 9.47 12.30
N GLY A 144 -16.52 10.40 11.38
CA GLY A 144 -15.95 11.74 11.43
C GLY A 144 -16.46 12.63 12.58
N ARG A 145 -17.49 12.18 13.30
CA ARG A 145 -17.97 12.80 14.55
C ARG A 145 -17.19 12.30 15.77
N ASP A 146 -16.47 11.19 15.66
CA ASP A 146 -15.59 10.63 16.69
C ASP A 146 -14.14 11.09 16.45
N SER A 147 -13.60 11.87 17.39
CA SER A 147 -12.23 12.38 17.33
C SER A 147 -11.20 11.49 18.03
N SER A 148 -11.59 10.29 18.50
CA SER A 148 -10.72 9.42 19.33
C SER A 148 -9.60 8.74 18.55
N THR A 149 -9.68 8.70 17.21
CA THR A 149 -8.73 7.96 16.36
C THR A 149 -8.61 6.48 16.76
N ALA A 150 -9.72 5.89 17.21
CA ALA A 150 -9.80 4.52 17.68
C ALA A 150 -11.04 3.83 17.07
N LEU A 151 -10.78 2.93 16.14
CA LEU A 151 -11.79 2.23 15.35
C LEU A 151 -12.49 1.14 16.16
N ASN A 152 -13.83 1.18 16.18
CA ASN A 152 -14.65 0.12 16.74
C ASN A 152 -14.49 -1.18 15.93
N LEU A 153 -14.38 -2.32 16.60
CA LEU A 153 -14.07 -3.61 15.97
C LEU A 153 -15.23 -4.19 15.14
N THR A 154 -16.48 -3.85 15.46
CA THR A 154 -17.64 -4.20 14.62
C THR A 154 -17.60 -3.39 13.32
N VAL A 155 -17.27 -2.10 13.40
CA VAL A 155 -17.08 -1.25 12.21
C VAL A 155 -15.91 -1.75 11.37
N ALA A 156 -14.79 -2.13 12.00
CA ALA A 156 -13.65 -2.71 11.31
C ALA A 156 -14.05 -3.93 10.48
N ARG A 157 -14.85 -4.86 11.04
CA ARG A 157 -15.34 -6.04 10.32
C ARG A 157 -16.15 -5.65 9.09
N GLY A 158 -17.10 -4.71 9.22
CA GLY A 158 -17.92 -4.24 8.10
C GLY A 158 -17.08 -3.72 6.93
N PHE A 159 -16.01 -2.97 7.20
CA PHE A 159 -15.09 -2.53 6.15
C PHE A 159 -14.24 -3.66 5.57
N PHE A 160 -13.61 -4.47 6.42
CA PHE A 160 -12.62 -5.47 5.96
C PHE A 160 -13.23 -6.70 5.29
N GLN A 161 -14.41 -7.13 5.74
CA GLN A 161 -15.10 -8.33 5.29
C GLN A 161 -16.22 -8.00 4.30
N ASP A 162 -17.07 -7.04 4.65
CA ASP A 162 -18.32 -6.80 3.90
C ASP A 162 -18.20 -5.66 2.88
N ASN A 163 -17.06 -4.95 2.86
CA ASN A 163 -16.86 -3.73 2.07
C ASN A 163 -17.98 -2.70 2.29
N HIS A 164 -18.42 -2.58 3.55
CA HIS A 164 -19.63 -1.86 3.92
C HIS A 164 -19.34 -0.72 4.89
N PHE A 165 -19.86 0.46 4.56
CA PHE A 165 -19.92 1.58 5.50
C PHE A 165 -20.94 1.29 6.59
N PRO A 166 -20.68 1.65 7.86
CA PRO A 166 -21.72 1.69 8.87
C PRO A 166 -22.91 2.55 8.43
N THR A 167 -24.10 2.22 8.90
CA THR A 167 -25.27 3.10 8.74
C THR A 167 -24.97 4.47 9.35
N ASP A 168 -25.36 5.54 8.65
CA ASP A 168 -25.12 6.93 9.07
C ASP A 168 -23.63 7.27 9.26
N PHE A 169 -22.72 6.64 8.49
CA PHE A 169 -21.29 6.92 8.56
C PHE A 169 -20.96 8.31 7.99
N TYR A 170 -20.26 9.13 8.78
CA TYR A 170 -19.66 10.37 8.32
C TYR A 170 -18.17 10.16 8.04
N ARG A 171 -17.70 10.62 6.88
CA ARG A 171 -16.26 10.72 6.62
C ARG A 171 -15.59 11.66 7.62
N ARG A 172 -14.30 11.45 7.89
CA ARG A 172 -13.51 12.34 8.77
C ARG A 172 -13.62 13.81 8.36
N SER A 173 -13.53 14.71 9.35
CA SER A 173 -13.36 16.14 9.10
C SER A 173 -11.91 16.47 8.71
N GLY A 174 -11.72 17.50 7.89
CA GLY A 174 -10.41 17.92 7.39
C GLY A 174 -9.78 17.00 6.33
N SER A 175 -8.60 17.38 5.87
CA SER A 175 -7.77 16.61 4.91
C SER A 175 -6.78 15.72 5.67
N PHE A 176 -6.44 14.53 5.15
CA PHE A 176 -5.39 13.65 5.70
C PHE A 176 -4.47 13.23 4.56
N GLY A 177 -3.27 13.79 4.54
CA GLY A 177 -2.33 13.68 3.42
C GLY A 177 -1.02 12.99 3.77
N LEU A 178 0.00 13.22 2.93
CA LEU A 178 1.29 12.54 3.02
C LEU A 178 2.04 12.88 4.31
N LEU A 179 1.94 14.13 4.77
CA LEU A 179 2.56 14.55 6.04
C LEU A 179 1.89 13.88 7.24
N ASP A 180 0.55 13.83 7.27
CA ASP A 180 -0.20 13.24 8.38
C ASP A 180 0.04 11.72 8.49
N VAL A 181 -0.01 11.00 7.35
CA VAL A 181 0.25 9.56 7.34
C VAL A 181 1.71 9.26 7.69
N GLY A 182 2.65 10.12 7.28
CA GLY A 182 4.07 9.97 7.59
C GLY A 182 4.35 9.98 9.10
N ILE A 183 3.74 10.92 9.83
CA ILE A 183 3.86 11.00 11.30
C ILE A 183 3.41 9.70 11.97
N ASP A 184 2.27 9.15 11.53
CA ASP A 184 1.74 7.91 12.07
C ASP A 184 2.60 6.69 11.71
N ILE A 185 3.09 6.62 10.46
CA ILE A 185 4.01 5.56 10.01
C ILE A 185 5.25 5.51 10.90
N PHE A 186 5.88 6.66 11.18
CA PHE A 186 7.05 6.71 12.06
C PHE A 186 6.73 6.26 13.49
N GLY A 187 5.53 6.57 13.99
CA GLY A 187 5.09 6.06 15.29
C GLY A 187 4.95 4.52 15.32
N LEU A 188 4.41 3.93 14.25
CA LEU A 188 4.27 2.48 14.12
C LEU A 188 5.62 1.78 13.95
N GLU A 189 6.51 2.33 13.12
CA GLU A 189 7.85 1.75 12.88
C GLU A 189 8.73 1.83 14.12
N ALA A 190 8.70 2.95 14.85
CA ALA A 190 9.50 3.11 16.07
C ALA A 190 9.14 2.12 17.20
N ALA A 191 7.91 1.57 17.19
CA ALA A 191 7.50 0.56 18.17
C ALA A 191 8.19 -0.79 17.93
N HIS A 192 8.38 -1.18 16.67
CA HIS A 192 9.03 -2.43 16.25
C HIS A 192 9.86 -2.21 14.97
N PRO A 193 11.09 -1.68 15.10
CA PRO A 193 11.93 -1.37 13.94
C PRO A 193 12.36 -2.63 13.18
N ILE A 194 12.33 -2.56 11.85
CA ILE A 194 12.85 -3.62 10.96
C ILE A 194 13.35 -2.99 9.67
N SER A 195 14.55 -3.35 9.22
CA SER A 195 15.05 -2.88 7.92
C SER A 195 14.38 -3.60 6.74
N PRO A 196 14.23 -2.94 5.58
CA PRO A 196 13.76 -3.59 4.36
C PRO A 196 14.59 -4.84 4.01
N GLY A 197 13.96 -5.84 3.42
CA GLY A 197 14.61 -7.12 3.15
C GLY A 197 13.65 -8.20 2.69
N TYR A 198 14.15 -9.44 2.67
CA TYR A 198 13.42 -10.59 2.16
C TYR A 198 13.92 -11.89 2.79
N ASN A 199 13.09 -12.93 2.76
CA ASN A 199 13.48 -14.27 3.19
C ASN A 199 14.26 -15.01 2.08
N VAL A 200 15.28 -15.75 2.50
CA VAL A 200 15.94 -16.80 1.71
C VAL A 200 15.64 -18.13 2.39
N GLY A 201 14.42 -18.62 2.19
CA GLY A 201 13.84 -19.70 3.00
C GLY A 201 13.16 -19.17 4.26
N ALA A 202 12.20 -19.94 4.77
CA ALA A 202 11.37 -19.52 5.90
C ALA A 202 12.21 -19.36 7.17
N GLY A 203 12.04 -18.24 7.87
CA GLY A 203 12.80 -17.90 9.08
C GLY A 203 14.20 -17.35 8.81
N ASN A 204 14.60 -17.11 7.56
CA ASN A 204 15.93 -16.60 7.20
C ASN A 204 15.85 -15.26 6.46
N TYR A 205 15.63 -14.19 7.21
CA TYR A 205 15.49 -12.84 6.68
C TYR A 205 16.83 -12.16 6.44
N ILE A 206 17.03 -11.71 5.21
CA ILE A 206 18.21 -11.00 4.74
C ILE A 206 17.82 -9.54 4.51
N VAL A 207 18.55 -8.63 5.16
CA VAL A 207 18.39 -7.18 4.96
C VAL A 207 18.87 -6.81 3.55
N ASP A 208 18.05 -6.05 2.84
CA ASP A 208 18.43 -5.45 1.56
C ASP A 208 19.15 -4.12 1.82
N SER A 209 20.48 -4.14 1.83
CA SER A 209 21.27 -2.93 2.06
C SER A 209 21.12 -1.85 0.97
N ALA A 210 20.54 -2.18 -0.18
CA ALA A 210 20.28 -1.22 -1.26
C ALA A 210 18.92 -0.51 -1.11
N ASP A 211 18.09 -0.94 -0.15
CA ASP A 211 16.81 -0.31 0.17
C ASP A 211 16.92 0.46 1.50
N PRO A 212 17.07 1.81 1.44
CA PRO A 212 17.17 2.67 2.61
C PRO A 212 15.86 2.77 3.41
N GLY A 213 14.75 2.20 2.92
CA GLY A 213 13.44 2.28 3.56
C GLY A 213 13.03 3.73 3.82
N PHE A 214 12.57 4.02 5.03
CA PHE A 214 12.11 5.37 5.39
C PHE A 214 13.23 6.43 5.49
N SER A 215 14.51 6.03 5.52
CA SER A 215 15.60 6.99 5.74
C SER A 215 15.80 7.99 4.58
N GLU A 216 15.40 7.62 3.36
CA GLU A 216 15.35 8.53 2.20
C GLU A 216 13.92 9.00 1.85
N GLY A 217 12.95 8.64 2.70
CA GLY A 217 11.57 9.09 2.64
C GLY A 217 10.85 8.81 1.32
N LEU A 218 9.85 9.63 1.00
CA LEU A 218 9.02 9.45 -0.18
C LEU A 218 9.76 9.65 -1.51
N CYS A 219 10.93 10.31 -1.49
CA CYS A 219 11.67 10.48 -2.74
C CYS A 219 12.31 9.18 -3.21
N TYR A 220 12.83 8.36 -2.29
CA TYR A 220 13.29 7.03 -2.65
C TYR A 220 12.15 6.14 -3.15
N LEU A 221 11.00 6.15 -2.46
CA LEU A 221 9.79 5.46 -2.94
C LEU A 221 9.45 5.86 -4.38
N TYR A 222 9.36 7.17 -4.64
CA TYR A 222 9.05 7.70 -5.97
C TYR A 222 10.09 7.27 -7.01
N THR A 223 11.37 7.49 -6.74
CA THR A 223 12.45 7.21 -7.71
C THR A 223 12.63 5.73 -7.96
N LYS A 224 12.55 4.87 -6.94
CA LYS A 224 12.56 3.40 -7.11
C LYS A 224 11.39 2.94 -7.97
N HIS A 225 10.19 3.47 -7.71
CA HIS A 225 9.02 3.12 -8.49
C HIS A 225 9.16 3.58 -9.95
N ALA A 226 9.52 4.85 -10.18
CA ALA A 226 9.61 5.45 -11.51
C ALA A 226 10.80 4.94 -12.34
N ASN A 227 11.97 4.67 -11.75
CA ASN A 227 13.18 4.27 -12.48
C ASN A 227 13.44 2.75 -12.49
N VAL A 228 12.85 1.98 -11.58
CA VAL A 228 13.11 0.54 -11.48
C VAL A 228 11.83 -0.27 -11.70
N THR A 229 10.77 0.01 -10.94
CA THR A 229 9.56 -0.82 -10.96
C THR A 229 8.78 -0.67 -12.27
N VAL A 230 8.53 0.56 -12.71
CA VAL A 230 7.78 0.80 -13.96
C VAL A 230 8.60 0.38 -15.19
N PRO A 231 9.91 0.67 -15.31
CA PRO A 231 10.71 0.23 -16.45
C PRO A 231 10.94 -1.28 -16.52
N SER A 232 10.87 -2.01 -15.40
CA SER A 232 10.94 -3.48 -15.46
C SER A 232 9.72 -4.10 -16.14
N LEU A 233 8.55 -3.45 -16.04
CA LEU A 233 7.30 -3.85 -16.72
C LEU A 233 7.22 -3.30 -18.15
N TYR A 234 7.82 -2.14 -18.40
CA TYR A 234 7.81 -1.46 -19.69
C TYR A 234 9.22 -1.08 -20.12
N PRO A 235 10.08 -2.05 -20.53
CA PRO A 235 11.49 -1.78 -20.79
C PRO A 235 11.75 -0.97 -22.06
N ASN A 236 10.88 -1.07 -23.07
CA ASN A 236 11.05 -0.33 -24.33
C ASN A 236 9.69 0.05 -24.97
N PRO A 237 8.88 0.89 -24.30
CA PRO A 237 7.57 1.28 -24.80
C PRO A 237 7.73 2.19 -26.02
N THR A 238 6.82 2.05 -26.99
CA THR A 238 6.79 2.87 -28.21
C THR A 238 5.41 3.49 -28.43
N GLY A 239 5.33 4.46 -29.34
CA GLY A 239 4.07 5.07 -29.77
C GLY A 239 3.21 5.60 -28.62
N ALA A 240 1.91 5.30 -28.68
CA ALA A 240 0.92 5.75 -27.69
C ALA A 240 1.22 5.29 -26.26
N LEU A 241 1.78 4.08 -26.09
CA LEU A 241 2.11 3.54 -24.77
C LEU A 241 3.20 4.37 -24.09
N ARG A 242 4.27 4.72 -24.83
CA ARG A 242 5.34 5.59 -24.31
C ARG A 242 4.80 6.96 -23.90
N THR A 243 3.94 7.55 -24.73
CA THR A 243 3.31 8.84 -24.44
C THR A 243 2.46 8.79 -23.17
N ALA A 244 1.61 7.77 -23.03
CA ALA A 244 0.77 7.58 -21.84
C ALA A 244 1.63 7.35 -20.58
N LEU A 245 2.65 6.50 -20.64
CA LEU A 245 3.57 6.28 -19.52
C LEU A 245 4.25 7.56 -19.05
N LYS A 246 4.74 8.40 -19.97
CA LYS A 246 5.34 9.70 -19.61
C LYS A 246 4.35 10.62 -18.89
N GLN A 247 3.11 10.70 -19.37
CA GLN A 247 2.06 11.51 -18.75
C GLN A 247 1.72 11.00 -17.35
N ASN A 248 1.51 9.68 -17.21
CA ASN A 248 1.15 9.05 -15.94
C ASN A 248 2.29 9.15 -14.90
N LEU A 249 3.56 9.03 -15.33
CA LEU A 249 4.72 9.24 -14.47
C LEU A 249 4.85 10.71 -14.01
N ALA A 250 4.48 11.67 -14.87
CA ALA A 250 4.43 13.08 -14.48
C ALA A 250 3.30 13.32 -13.46
N THR A 251 2.14 12.68 -13.62
CA THR A 251 1.06 12.75 -12.62
C THR A 251 1.47 12.13 -11.29
N PHE A 252 2.17 10.98 -11.31
CA PHE A 252 2.70 10.35 -10.10
C PHE A 252 3.72 11.26 -9.39
N TYR A 253 4.62 11.91 -10.13
CA TYR A 253 5.55 12.90 -9.59
C TYR A 253 4.83 14.07 -8.90
N GLY A 254 3.68 14.50 -9.41
CA GLY A 254 2.87 15.56 -8.79
C GLY A 254 2.51 15.30 -7.32
N ALA A 255 2.52 14.04 -6.85
CA ALA A 255 2.33 13.73 -5.43
C ALA A 255 3.52 14.12 -4.54
N VAL A 256 4.74 14.17 -5.09
CA VAL A 256 5.99 14.42 -4.37
C VAL A 256 6.69 15.71 -4.82
N GLU A 257 6.11 16.47 -5.74
CA GLU A 257 6.73 17.67 -6.34
C GLU A 257 7.05 18.77 -5.32
N THR A 258 6.32 18.81 -4.20
CA THR A 258 6.51 19.79 -3.12
C THR A 258 7.60 19.37 -2.13
N ILE A 259 8.15 18.16 -2.28
CA ILE A 259 9.25 17.66 -1.45
C ILE A 259 10.55 18.20 -2.05
N ASN A 260 11.13 19.22 -1.40
CA ASN A 260 12.29 19.98 -1.88
C ASN A 260 13.51 19.15 -2.35
N SER A 261 13.67 17.91 -1.88
CA SER A 261 14.76 17.02 -2.25
C SER A 261 14.45 16.09 -3.43
N CYS A 262 13.23 16.11 -3.97
CA CYS A 262 12.80 15.17 -4.99
C CYS A 262 12.66 15.81 -6.36
N THR A 263 13.46 15.35 -7.32
CA THR A 263 13.43 15.81 -8.70
C THR A 263 12.69 14.82 -9.58
N GLN A 264 11.96 15.34 -10.57
CA GLN A 264 11.29 14.48 -11.52
C GLN A 264 12.31 13.68 -12.33
N VAL A 265 12.06 12.38 -12.45
CA VAL A 265 12.84 11.45 -13.28
C VAL A 265 12.08 11.09 -14.56
N PHE A 266 12.83 10.81 -15.63
CA PHE A 266 12.30 10.63 -16.97
C PHE A 266 12.82 9.32 -17.60
N PRO A 267 12.39 8.14 -17.13
CA PRO A 267 12.89 6.85 -17.62
C PRO A 267 12.69 6.64 -19.13
N TYR A 268 11.74 7.37 -19.73
CA TYR A 268 11.43 7.31 -21.16
C TYR A 268 11.72 8.63 -21.90
N GLY A 269 12.57 9.50 -21.32
CA GLY A 269 12.86 10.84 -21.81
C GLY A 269 11.77 11.88 -21.49
N GLN A 270 12.14 13.16 -21.60
CA GLN A 270 11.23 14.31 -21.45
C GLN A 270 10.21 14.39 -22.57
#